data_AF-A0A2E7VBG7-F1
#
_entry.id   AF-A0A2E7VBG7-F1
#
_cell.length_a   1.000
_cell.length_b   1.000
_cell.length_c   1.000
_cell.angle_alpha   90.00
_cell.angle_beta   90.00
_cell.angle_gamma   90.00
#
_symmetry.space_group_name_H-M   'P 1'
#
loop_
_entity.id
_entity.type
_entity.pdbx_description
1 polymer ?
#
loop_
_entity_poly.entity_id
_entity_poly.type
_entity_poly.pdbx_seq_one_letter_code
_entity_poly.pdbx_strand_id
1 'polypeptide(L)' 'LRRLWKTDISHMKTRERQTVTQDNVRLKRIKDRAKGVRFALGYGILGFRKRKEMEQTLRNLELAATAINKELKRVK' A
#
# COMPACT_ATOMS: atom_id res chain seq x y z
N LEU A 1 -45.23 -12.86 -22.27
CA LEU A 1 -44.46 -11.72 -22.81
C LEU A 1 -44.27 -10.74 -21.64
N ARG A 2 -43.11 -10.38 -21.08
CA ARG A 2 -41.77 -10.14 -21.64
C ARG A 2 -40.72 -10.08 -20.50
N ARG A 3 -39.51 -10.54 -20.84
CA ARG A 3 -38.17 -10.08 -20.43
C ARG A 3 -37.77 -10.17 -18.95
N LEU A 4 -37.24 -11.34 -18.59
CA LEU A 4 -36.06 -11.43 -17.72
C LEU A 4 -34.93 -10.60 -18.37
N TRP A 5 -34.51 -9.54 -17.69
CA TRP A 5 -33.34 -8.78 -18.09
C TRP A 5 -32.12 -9.71 -18.04
N LYS A 6 -31.54 -10.00 -19.21
CA LYS A 6 -30.18 -10.54 -19.31
C LYS A 6 -29.25 -9.46 -18.78
N THR A 7 -28.88 -9.55 -17.51
CA THR A 7 -27.77 -8.77 -16.98
C THR A 7 -26.50 -9.50 -17.40
N ASP A 8 -25.85 -8.98 -18.44
CA ASP A 8 -24.58 -9.51 -18.90
C ASP A 8 -23.56 -9.53 -17.77
N ILE A 9 -22.93 -10.68 -17.62
CA ILE A 9 -21.92 -11.00 -16.61
C ILE A 9 -20.70 -10.10 -16.89
N SER A 10 -20.63 -8.93 -16.25
CA SER A 10 -19.48 -8.03 -16.31
C SER A 10 -18.93 -7.67 -14.92
N HIS A 11 -19.07 -8.55 -13.94
CA HIS A 11 -18.59 -8.31 -12.57
C HIS A 11 -17.17 -8.78 -12.28
N MET A 12 -16.53 -9.55 -13.18
CA MET A 12 -15.17 -10.06 -12.91
C MET A 12 -14.08 -8.99 -13.06
N LYS A 13 -14.22 -8.02 -13.98
CA LYS A 13 -13.20 -6.97 -14.20
C LYS A 13 -13.20 -5.87 -13.13
N THR A 14 -14.30 -5.69 -12.41
CA THR A 14 -14.42 -4.63 -11.40
C THR A 14 -13.64 -4.96 -10.13
N ARG A 15 -13.59 -6.24 -9.75
CA ARG A 15 -12.91 -6.68 -8.53
C ARG A 15 -11.41 -6.45 -8.61
N GLU A 16 -10.76 -6.85 -9.71
CA GLU A 16 -9.33 -6.61 -9.95
C GLU A 16 -8.98 -5.12 -9.99
N ARG A 17 -9.80 -4.29 -10.66
CA ARG A 17 -9.60 -2.82 -10.66
C ARG A 17 -9.72 -2.22 -9.27
N GLN A 18 -10.65 -2.69 -8.43
CA GLN A 18 -10.78 -2.23 -7.06
C GLN A 18 -9.56 -2.61 -6.21
N THR A 19 -9.04 -3.84 -6.34
CA THR A 19 -7.81 -4.27 -5.63
C THR A 19 -6.61 -3.42 -6.02
N VAL A 20 -6.42 -3.17 -7.33
CA VAL A 20 -5.33 -2.31 -7.83
C VAL A 20 -5.46 -0.87 -7.34
N THR A 21 -6.68 -0.34 -7.28
CA THR A 21 -6.94 1.02 -6.78
C THR A 21 -6.65 1.11 -5.27
N GLN A 22 -7.04 0.10 -4.49
CA GLN A 22 -6.75 0.02 -3.07
C GLN A 22 -5.25 -0.15 -2.78
N ASP A 23 -4.54 -0.94 -3.58
CA ASP A 23 -3.10 -1.15 -3.44
C ASP A 23 -2.29 0.10 -3.76
N ASN A 24 -2.73 0.93 -4.72
CA ASN A 24 -2.15 2.26 -4.94
C ASN A 24 -2.31 3.19 -3.73
N VAL A 25 -3.49 3.23 -3.11
CA VAL A 25 -3.75 4.02 -1.91
C VAL A 25 -2.97 3.46 -0.70
N ARG A 26 -2.87 2.13 -0.58
CA ARG A 26 -2.07 1.46 0.46
C ARG A 26 -0.59 1.77 0.30
N LEU A 27 -0.07 1.73 -0.93
CA LEU A 27 1.31 2.11 -1.25
C LEU A 27 1.60 3.56 -0.84
N LYS A 28 0.71 4.50 -1.18
CA LYS A 28 0.84 5.90 -0.77
C LYS A 28 0.93 6.02 0.76
N ARG A 29 -0.01 5.39 1.49
CA ARG A 29 -0.04 5.43 2.96
C ARG A 29 1.23 4.85 3.61
N ILE A 30 1.78 3.76 3.06
CA ILE A 30 3.02 3.16 3.57
C ILE A 30 4.20 4.11 3.34
N LYS A 31 4.30 4.71 2.15
CA LYS A 31 5.35 5.70 1.84
C LYS A 31 5.26 6.94 2.74
N ASP A 32 4.05 7.45 2.98
CA ASP A 32 3.82 8.60 3.87
C ASP A 32 4.25 8.28 5.30
N ARG A 33 3.92 7.08 5.82
CA ARG A 33 4.40 6.61 7.13
C ARG A 33 5.92 6.50 7.18
N ALA A 34 6.55 5.91 6.16
CA ALA A 34 8.00 5.80 6.08
C ALA A 34 8.68 7.18 6.10
N LYS A 35 8.11 8.17 5.40
CA LYS A 35 8.59 9.56 5.42
C LYS A 35 8.52 10.15 6.84
N GLY A 36 7.41 9.95 7.55
CA GLY A 36 7.26 10.38 8.94
C GLY A 36 8.29 9.74 9.89
N VAL A 37 8.54 8.43 9.74
CA VAL A 37 9.56 7.73 10.55
C VAL A 37 10.97 8.23 10.23
N ARG A 38 11.32 8.45 8.96
CA ARG A 38 12.61 9.05 8.57
C ARG A 38 12.79 10.44 9.18
N PHE A 39 11.75 11.27 9.15
CA PHE A 39 11.78 12.58 9.76
C PHE A 39 12.04 12.48 11.28
N ALA A 40 11.31 11.63 11.99
CA ALA A 40 11.51 11.44 13.42
C ALA A 40 12.89 10.88 13.77
N LEU A 41 13.46 10.00 12.94
CA LEU A 41 14.82 9.48 13.13
C LEU A 41 15.90 10.55 12.92
N GLY A 42 15.70 11.48 11.99
CA GLY A 42 16.66 12.54 11.66
C GLY A 42 16.62 13.73 12.60
N TYR A 43 15.43 14.13 13.07
CA TYR A 43 15.22 15.36 13.83
C TYR A 43 14.75 15.13 15.27
N GLY A 44 14.37 13.91 15.64
CA GLY A 44 13.92 13.57 16.98
C GLY A 44 15.06 13.26 17.93
N ILE A 45 14.97 13.79 19.15
CA ILE A 45 15.80 13.31 20.28
C ILE A 45 15.23 11.96 20.71
N LEU A 46 15.92 10.89 20.31
CA LEU A 46 15.52 9.51 20.56
C LEU A 46 16.62 8.78 21.33
N GLY A 47 16.24 8.10 22.40
CA GLY A 47 17.13 7.15 23.08
C GLY A 47 17.51 5.98 22.15
N PHE A 48 18.67 5.35 22.41
CA PHE A 48 19.27 4.32 21.55
C PHE A 48 18.29 3.18 21.18
N ARG A 49 17.59 2.62 22.18
CA ARG A 49 16.62 1.54 21.96
C ARG A 49 15.48 1.95 21.04
N LYS A 50 14.88 3.12 21.29
CA LYS A 50 13.77 3.63 20.50
C LYS A 50 14.22 3.96 19.07
N ARG A 51 15.44 4.47 18.90
CA ARG A 51 16.06 4.67 17.58
C ARG A 51 16.17 3.35 16.82
N LYS A 52 16.67 2.28 17.45
CA LYS A 52 16.76 0.94 16.82
C LYS A 52 15.40 0.37 16.42
N GLU A 53 14.40 0.48 17.27
CA GLU A 53 13.03 0.05 16.97
C GLU A 53 12.43 0.83 15.78
N MET A 54 12.69 2.14 15.70
CA MET A 54 12.25 2.98 14.60
C MET A 54 13.01 2.71 13.28
N GLU A 55 14.31 2.44 13.34
CA GLU A 55 15.10 1.99 12.19
C GLU A 55 14.53 0.69 11.60
N GLN A 56 14.20 -0.28 12.46
CA GLN A 56 13.57 -1.53 12.03
C GLN A 56 12.19 -1.28 11.42
N THR A 57 11.39 -0.41 12.05
CA THR A 57 10.07 -0.03 11.55
C THR A 57 10.17 0.60 10.17
N LEU A 58 11.12 1.52 9.96
CA LEU A 58 11.38 2.13 8.67
C LEU A 58 11.73 1.08 7.62
N ARG A 59 12.67 0.18 7.94
CA ARG A 59 13.09 -0.89 7.03
C ARG A 59 11.91 -1.78 6.62
N ASN A 60 11.04 -2.13 7.55
CA ASN A 60 9.85 -2.94 7.26
C ASN A 60 8.88 -2.21 6.33
N LEU A 61 8.66 -0.91 6.53
CA LEU A 61 7.81 -0.10 5.66
C LEU A 61 8.37 0.02 4.24
N GLU A 62 9.69 0.17 4.10
CA GLU A 62 10.36 0.24 2.80
C GLU A 62 10.26 -1.08 2.03
N LEU A 63 10.45 -2.22 2.71
CA LEU A 63 10.26 -3.54 2.12
C LEU A 63 8.81 -3.76 1.68
N ALA A 64 7.83 -3.39 2.52
CA ALA A 64 6.42 -3.50 2.17
C ALA A 64 6.05 -2.62 0.97
N ALA A 65 6.53 -1.36 0.94
CA ALA A 65 6.30 -0.47 -0.20
C ALA A 65 6.91 -1.03 -1.49
N THR A 66 8.10 -1.63 -1.41
CA THR A 66 8.79 -2.23 -2.56
C THR A 66 8.02 -3.44 -3.09
N ALA A 67 7.55 -4.32 -2.20
CA ALA A 67 6.75 -5.49 -2.58
C ALA A 67 5.43 -5.10 -3.25
N ILE A 68 4.66 -4.18 -2.66
CA ILE A 68 3.39 -3.70 -3.24
C ILE A 68 3.62 -3.03 -4.59
N ASN A 69 4.67 -2.22 -4.71
CA ASN A 69 5.00 -1.57 -5.98
C ASN A 69 5.40 -2.57 -7.07
N LYS A 70 6.05 -3.69 -6.70
CA LYS A 70 6.38 -4.77 -7.64
C LYS A 70 5.13 -5.47 -8.13
N GLU A 71 4.19 -5.79 -7.25
CA GLU A 71 2.92 -6.43 -7.62
C GLU A 71 2.06 -5.51 -8.50
N LEU A 72 1.95 -4.22 -8.15
CA LEU A 72 1.24 -3.23 -8.98
C LEU A 72 1.81 -3.09 -10.39
N LYS A 73 3.14 -3.25 -10.56
CA LYS A 73 3.79 -3.22 -11.87
C LYS A 73 3.62 -4.53 -12.67
N ARG A 74 3.36 -5.66 -12.01
CA ARG A 74 3.10 -6.95 -12.67
C ARG A 74 1.69 -7.05 -13.25
N VAL A 75 0.74 -6.33 -12.66
CA VAL A 75 -0.68 -6.31 -13.06
C VAL A 75 -0.95 -5.26 -14.16
N LYS A 76 0.00 -4.35 -14.41
CA LYS A 76 -0.07 -3.32 -15.45
C LYS A 76 0.44 -3.84 -16.78
#